data_AF-A0A7C4GVF7-F1
#
_entry.id   AF-A0A7C4GVF7-F1
#
_cell.length_a   1.000
_cell.length_b   1.000
_cell.length_c   1.000
_cell.angle_alpha   90.00
_cell.angle_beta   90.00
_cell.angle_gamma   90.00
#
_symmetry.space_group_name_H-M   'P 1'
#
loop_
_entity.id
_entity.type
_entity.pdbx_description
1 polymer ?
#
loop_
_entity_poly.entity_id
_entity_poly.type
_entity_poly.pdbx_seq_one_letter_code
_entity_poly.pdbx_strand_id
1 'polypeptide(L)'
;MSSDNLEKHSIAKESSKAIVKVVVYIVLYVAVTMIIQYLFFSFLPQYGINITDYAVYANILIALAFGYLIVSGIANFIYWTLRVKYTHPTAAAVRNVIKIIGIGGLAAAIAGGVAGGAAGVALGGFLGMVIGFATQQVLG
;
A
#
# COMPACT_ATOMS: atom_id res chain seq x y z
N MET A 1 -15.89 36.32 -2.94
CA MET A 1 -15.09 35.10 -3.25
C MET A 1 -16.03 33.91 -3.19
N SER A 2 -16.32 33.27 -4.33
CA SER A 2 -17.34 32.22 -4.44
C SER A 2 -16.94 30.96 -3.65
N SER A 3 -17.91 30.32 -2.98
CA SER A 3 -17.78 29.10 -2.16
C SER A 3 -17.08 27.95 -2.89
N ASP A 4 -17.18 27.88 -4.21
CA ASP A 4 -16.53 26.88 -5.08
C ASP A 4 -14.98 26.97 -5.07
N ASN A 5 -14.40 28.15 -4.82
CA ASN A 5 -12.94 28.30 -4.74
C ASN A 5 -12.36 27.86 -3.39
N LEU A 6 -13.12 27.97 -2.30
CA LEU A 6 -12.69 27.54 -0.97
C LEU A 6 -12.67 26.00 -0.86
N GLU A 7 -13.61 25.33 -1.52
CA GLU A 7 -13.73 23.88 -1.52
C GLU A 7 -12.59 23.21 -2.32
N LYS A 8 -12.22 23.76 -3.48
CA LYS A 8 -11.08 23.28 -4.30
C LYS A 8 -9.74 23.45 -3.57
N HIS A 9 -9.56 24.55 -2.85
CA HIS A 9 -8.32 24.82 -2.10
C HIS A 9 -8.15 23.90 -0.88
N SER A 10 -9.25 23.58 -0.20
CA SER A 10 -9.32 22.61 0.90
C SER A 10 -8.94 21.20 0.42
N ILE A 11 -9.51 20.77 -0.70
CA ILE A 11 -9.26 19.43 -1.24
C ILE A 11 -7.83 19.28 -1.76
N ALA A 12 -7.27 20.30 -2.42
CA ALA A 12 -5.87 20.28 -2.85
C ALA A 12 -4.90 20.14 -1.66
N LYS A 13 -5.20 20.78 -0.53
CA LYS A 13 -4.39 20.71 0.68
C LYS A 13 -4.44 19.32 1.34
N GLU A 14 -5.62 18.72 1.45
CA GLU A 14 -5.80 17.38 2.00
C GLU A 14 -5.19 16.30 1.10
N SER A 15 -5.34 16.42 -0.22
CA SER A 15 -4.70 15.54 -1.20
C SER A 15 -3.17 15.65 -1.18
N SER A 16 -2.62 16.86 -1.09
CA SER A 16 -1.18 17.09 -0.95
C SER A 16 -0.63 16.47 0.34
N LYS A 17 -1.35 16.64 1.47
CA LYS A 17 -1.00 16.02 2.75
C LYS A 17 -1.03 14.50 2.68
N ALA A 18 -2.00 13.91 1.96
CA ALA A 18 -2.07 12.48 1.74
C ALA A 18 -0.89 11.95 0.91
N ILE A 19 -0.49 12.66 -0.16
CA ILE A 19 0.69 12.32 -0.96
C ILE A 19 1.97 12.40 -0.12
N VAL A 20 2.19 13.51 0.59
CA VAL A 20 3.37 13.68 1.45
C VAL A 20 3.46 12.56 2.48
N LYS A 21 2.32 12.16 3.06
CA LYS A 21 2.26 11.04 4.00
C LYS A 21 2.66 9.71 3.36
N VAL A 22 2.23 9.43 2.13
CA VAL A 22 2.66 8.24 1.37
C VAL A 22 4.17 8.28 1.10
N VAL A 23 4.70 9.43 0.67
CA VAL A 23 6.15 9.59 0.42
C VAL A 23 6.95 9.34 1.70
N VAL A 24 6.51 9.90 2.84
CA VAL A 24 7.13 9.65 4.14
C VAL A 24 7.09 8.15 4.48
N TYR A 25 5.98 7.46 4.25
CA TYR A 25 5.90 6.01 4.48
C TYR A 25 6.85 5.20 3.61
N ILE A 26 7.05 5.60 2.34
CA ILE A 26 8.03 4.94 1.46
C ILE A 26 9.44 5.17 1.97
N VAL A 27 9.81 6.40 2.32
CA VAL A 27 11.14 6.72 2.85
C VAL A 27 11.41 5.95 4.15
N LEU A 28 10.42 5.90 5.05
CA LEU A 28 10.53 5.20 6.33
C LEU A 28 10.62 3.69 6.12
N TYR A 29 9.89 3.12 5.14
CA TYR A 29 10.01 1.72 4.75
C TYR A 29 11.43 1.38 4.26
N VAL A 30 12.01 2.20 3.38
CA VAL A 30 13.38 1.98 2.88
C VAL A 30 14.40 2.07 4.02
N ALA A 31 14.27 3.08 4.89
CA ALA A 31 15.16 3.26 6.03
C ALA A 31 15.11 2.06 7.00
N VAL A 32 13.91 1.59 7.35
CA VAL A 32 13.75 0.44 8.25
C VAL A 32 14.28 -0.85 7.62
N THR A 33 14.01 -1.06 6.33
CA THR A 33 14.51 -2.24 5.61
C THR A 33 16.04 -2.25 5.55
N MET A 34 16.66 -1.08 5.34
CA MET A 34 18.12 -0.93 5.37
C MET A 34 18.71 -1.27 6.74
N ILE A 35 18.11 -0.77 7.83
CA ILE A 35 18.55 -1.07 9.20
C ILE A 35 18.47 -2.57 9.49
N ILE A 36 17.38 -3.21 9.07
CA ILE A 36 17.17 -4.66 9.25
C ILE A 36 18.19 -5.46 8.45
N GLN A 37 18.45 -5.11 7.18
CA GLN A 37 19.49 -5.78 6.41
C GLN A 37 20.87 -5.64 7.08
N TYR A 38 21.23 -4.43 7.50
CA TYR A 38 22.50 -4.21 8.21
C TYR A 38 22.60 -5.06 9.48
N LEU A 39 21.51 -5.14 10.25
CA LEU A 39 21.46 -5.92 11.48
C LEU A 39 21.67 -7.42 11.20
N PHE A 40 20.98 -7.97 10.21
CA PHE A 40 21.00 -9.40 9.88
C PHE A 40 22.26 -9.86 9.14
N PHE A 41 22.82 -9.02 8.24
CA PHE A 41 23.93 -9.42 7.37
C PHE A 41 25.30 -8.90 7.81
N SER A 42 25.36 -7.87 8.67
CA SER A 42 26.65 -7.31 9.11
C SER A 42 26.81 -7.38 10.63
N PHE A 43 25.83 -6.92 11.39
CA PHE A 43 25.98 -6.77 12.84
C PHE A 43 25.90 -8.10 13.59
N LEU A 44 24.85 -8.91 13.37
CA LEU A 44 24.64 -10.16 14.10
C LEU A 44 25.67 -11.26 13.79
N PRO A 45 26.10 -11.46 12.52
CA PRO A 45 27.15 -12.43 12.20
C PRO A 45 28.49 -12.11 12.88
N GLN A 46 28.77 -10.83 13.16
CA GLN A 46 29.98 -10.41 13.88
C GLN A 46 30.05 -10.99 15.31
N TYR A 47 28.91 -11.33 15.92
CA TYR A 47 28.82 -11.95 17.23
C TYR A 47 28.61 -13.48 17.18
N GLY A 48 28.73 -14.10 16.00
CA GLY A 48 28.56 -15.54 15.81
C GLY A 48 27.10 -16.01 15.77
N ILE A 49 26.13 -15.09 15.67
CA ILE A 49 24.70 -15.41 15.56
C ILE A 49 24.31 -15.40 14.07
N ASN A 50 24.17 -16.59 13.47
CA ASN A 50 23.68 -16.75 12.09
C ASN A 50 22.16 -16.94 12.07
N ILE A 51 21.43 -15.83 11.91
CA ILE A 51 19.97 -15.83 11.71
C ILE A 51 19.57 -15.26 10.34
N THR A 52 20.46 -15.33 9.36
CA THR A 52 20.27 -14.78 8.00
C THR A 52 19.02 -15.35 7.31
N ASP A 53 18.70 -16.62 7.55
CA ASP A 53 17.51 -17.27 6.98
C ASP A 53 16.21 -16.67 7.51
N TYR A 54 16.23 -16.08 8.70
CA TYR A 54 15.08 -15.41 9.30
C TYR A 54 14.85 -13.99 8.75
N ALA A 55 15.82 -13.44 8.01
CA ALA A 55 15.68 -12.11 7.40
C ALA A 55 14.47 -12.05 6.45
N VAL A 56 14.14 -13.16 5.77
CA VAL A 56 12.98 -13.24 4.88
C VAL A 56 11.68 -12.95 5.64
N TYR A 57 11.48 -13.56 6.82
CA TYR A 57 10.28 -13.33 7.62
C TYR A 57 10.19 -11.89 8.14
N ALA A 58 11.31 -11.30 8.57
CA ALA A 58 11.37 -9.91 8.98
C ALA A 58 10.96 -8.97 7.82
N ASN A 59 11.48 -9.22 6.61
CA ASN A 59 11.13 -8.44 5.42
C ASN A 59 9.64 -8.57 5.05
N ILE A 60 9.06 -9.77 5.16
CA ILE A 60 7.62 -9.98 4.92
C ILE A 60 6.77 -9.16 5.89
N LEU A 61 7.09 -9.18 7.18
CA LEU A 61 6.34 -8.44 8.20
C LEU A 61 6.41 -6.92 7.98
N ILE A 62 7.59 -6.41 7.64
CA ILE A 62 7.80 -4.99 7.34
C ILE A 62 7.08 -4.61 6.05
N ALA A 63 7.16 -5.44 5.00
CA ALA A 63 6.45 -5.22 3.75
C ALA A 63 4.93 -5.19 3.94
N LEU A 64 4.38 -6.08 4.78
CA LEU A 64 2.96 -6.07 5.15
C LEU A 64 2.57 -4.79 5.90
N ALA A 65 3.35 -4.44 6.94
CA ALA A 65 3.06 -3.28 7.78
C ALA A 65 3.12 -1.97 6.97
N PHE A 66 4.24 -1.71 6.29
CA PHE A 66 4.41 -0.49 5.52
C PHE A 66 3.59 -0.48 4.23
N GLY A 67 3.47 -1.62 3.56
CA GLY A 67 2.67 -1.70 2.35
C GLY A 67 1.19 -1.43 2.63
N TYR A 68 0.64 -1.89 3.77
CA TYR A 68 -0.71 -1.50 4.20
C TYR A 68 -0.85 0.01 4.40
N LEU A 69 0.13 0.65 5.06
CA LEU A 69 0.13 2.10 5.29
C LEU A 69 0.17 2.90 3.98
N ILE A 70 0.99 2.46 3.03
CA ILE A 70 1.11 3.05 1.68
C ILE A 70 -0.22 2.92 0.93
N VAL A 71 -0.78 1.71 0.85
CA VAL A 71 -2.07 1.45 0.18
C VAL A 71 -3.19 2.29 0.79
N SER A 72 -3.26 2.37 2.12
CA SER A 72 -4.26 3.18 2.82
C SER A 72 -4.08 4.67 2.51
N GLY A 73 -2.84 5.16 2.41
CA GLY A 73 -2.53 6.52 2.01
C GLY A 73 -2.97 6.83 0.58
N ILE A 74 -2.67 5.95 -0.38
CA ILE A 74 -3.09 6.08 -1.79
C ILE A 74 -4.61 6.08 -1.90
N ALA A 75 -5.29 5.17 -1.20
CA ALA A 75 -6.75 5.12 -1.20
C ALA A 75 -7.37 6.41 -0.64
N ASN A 76 -6.77 7.00 0.40
CA ASN A 76 -7.21 8.29 0.94
C ASN A 76 -6.98 9.44 -0.03
N PHE A 77 -5.86 9.44 -0.76
CA PHE A 77 -5.60 10.42 -1.81
C PHE A 77 -6.67 10.36 -2.92
N ILE A 78 -7.02 9.16 -3.36
CA ILE A 78 -8.05 8.97 -4.40
C ILE A 78 -9.43 9.34 -3.87
N TYR A 79 -9.73 9.05 -2.60
CA TYR A 79 -10.95 9.52 -1.94
C TYR A 79 -11.11 11.04 -2.02
N TRP A 80 -10.09 11.81 -1.61
CA TRP A 80 -10.14 13.27 -1.65
C TRP A 80 -10.22 13.81 -3.07
N THR A 81 -9.53 13.17 -4.01
CA THR A 81 -9.61 13.52 -5.44
C THR A 81 -11.02 13.30 -6.01
N LEU A 82 -11.69 12.20 -5.65
CA LEU A 82 -13.07 11.92 -6.07
C LEU A 82 -14.09 12.80 -5.36
N ARG A 83 -13.81 13.25 -4.14
CA ARG A 83 -14.67 14.15 -3.36
C ARG A 83 -14.91 15.50 -4.06
N VAL A 84 -14.04 15.90 -4.98
CA VAL A 84 -14.22 17.10 -5.84
C VAL A 84 -15.45 17.00 -6.73
N LYS A 85 -15.80 15.79 -7.20
CA LYS A 85 -16.81 15.62 -8.27
C LYS A 85 -17.97 14.69 -7.92
N TYR A 86 -17.76 13.73 -7.03
CA TYR A 86 -18.76 12.70 -6.69
C TYR A 86 -19.45 13.00 -5.35
N THR A 87 -20.29 12.12 -4.80
CA THR A 87 -20.86 12.24 -3.43
C THR A 87 -20.07 11.39 -2.42
N HIS A 88 -20.25 11.63 -1.12
CA HIS A 88 -19.49 10.95 -0.07
C HIS A 88 -19.59 9.41 -0.15
N PRO A 89 -20.78 8.82 -0.36
CA PRO A 89 -20.93 7.37 -0.52
C PRO A 89 -20.13 6.80 -1.69
N THR A 90 -20.18 7.44 -2.87
CA THR A 90 -19.45 6.99 -4.05
C THR A 90 -17.94 7.06 -3.86
N ALA A 91 -17.43 8.16 -3.28
CA ALA A 91 -16.00 8.30 -3.00
C ALA A 91 -15.50 7.28 -1.97
N ALA A 92 -16.32 6.97 -0.94
CA ALA A 92 -15.99 5.97 0.07
C ALA A 92 -15.97 4.55 -0.52
N ALA A 93 -16.91 4.22 -1.41
CA ALA A 93 -16.93 2.94 -2.11
C ALA A 93 -15.65 2.73 -2.94
N VAL A 94 -15.26 3.71 -3.75
CA VAL A 94 -14.04 3.63 -4.57
C VAL A 94 -12.78 3.54 -3.70
N ARG A 95 -12.72 4.28 -2.59
CA ARG A 95 -11.61 4.16 -1.61
C ARG A 95 -11.45 2.71 -1.13
N ASN A 96 -12.56 2.04 -0.80
CA ASN A 96 -12.51 0.67 -0.30
C ASN A 96 -12.10 -0.32 -1.39
N VAL A 97 -12.60 -0.16 -2.62
CA VAL A 97 -12.16 -0.96 -3.78
C VAL A 97 -10.64 -0.84 -3.97
N ILE A 98 -10.11 0.39 -3.93
CA ILE A 98 -8.68 0.64 -4.11
C ILE A 98 -7.85 0.04 -2.96
N LYS A 99 -8.35 0.07 -1.72
CA LYS A 99 -7.70 -0.62 -0.60
C LYS A 99 -7.64 -2.12 -0.84
N ILE A 100 -8.74 -2.74 -1.29
CA ILE A 100 -8.80 -4.18 -1.55
C ILE A 100 -7.82 -4.55 -2.67
N ILE A 101 -7.81 -3.78 -3.77
CA ILE A 101 -6.86 -3.98 -4.88
C ILE A 101 -5.42 -3.84 -4.39
N GLY A 102 -5.11 -2.78 -3.64
CA GLY A 102 -3.76 -2.54 -3.14
C GLY A 102 -3.27 -3.61 -2.17
N ILE A 103 -4.14 -4.08 -1.25
CA ILE A 103 -3.82 -5.19 -0.34
C ILE A 103 -3.63 -6.50 -1.12
N GLY A 104 -4.48 -6.75 -2.13
CA GLY A 104 -4.34 -7.92 -2.99
C GLY A 104 -3.03 -7.90 -3.81
N GLY A 105 -2.68 -6.75 -4.36
CA GLY A 105 -1.40 -6.54 -5.06
C GLY A 105 -0.19 -6.71 -4.14
N LEU A 106 -0.30 -6.26 -2.89
CA LEU A 106 0.73 -6.49 -1.87
C LEU A 106 0.92 -7.99 -1.60
N ALA A 107 -0.17 -8.74 -1.42
CA ALA A 107 -0.09 -10.19 -1.22
C ALA A 107 0.54 -10.89 -2.44
N ALA A 108 0.18 -10.48 -3.66
CA ALA A 108 0.76 -11.00 -4.89
C ALA A 108 2.26 -10.69 -5.01
N ALA A 109 2.69 -9.48 -4.64
CA ALA A 109 4.09 -9.10 -4.66
C ALA A 109 4.92 -9.91 -3.66
N ILE A 110 4.41 -10.14 -2.45
CA ILE A 110 5.09 -10.96 -1.44
C ILE A 110 5.15 -12.43 -1.87
N ALA A 111 4.05 -12.98 -2.38
CA ALA A 111 4.02 -14.35 -2.91
C ALA A 111 5.03 -14.51 -4.05
N GLY A 112 5.12 -13.53 -4.95
CA GLY A 112 6.09 -13.50 -6.04
C GLY A 112 7.54 -13.44 -5.55
N GLY A 113 7.81 -12.63 -4.53
CA GLY A 113 9.16 -12.47 -3.96
C GLY A 113 9.65 -13.69 -3.17
N VAL A 114 8.75 -14.41 -2.49
CA VAL A 114 9.13 -15.51 -1.58
C VAL A 114 8.96 -16.88 -2.22
N ALA A 115 7.84 -17.13 -2.89
CA ALA A 115 7.50 -18.42 -3.50
C ALA A 115 7.82 -18.48 -5.01
N GLY A 116 8.32 -17.38 -5.58
CA GLY A 116 8.74 -17.27 -6.97
C GLY A 116 7.72 -16.58 -7.88
N GLY A 117 8.17 -16.11 -9.03
CA GLY A 117 7.37 -15.27 -9.94
C GLY A 117 6.04 -15.92 -10.38
N ALA A 118 6.01 -17.24 -10.57
CA ALA A 118 4.79 -17.97 -10.93
C ALA A 118 3.71 -17.88 -9.84
N ALA A 119 4.10 -17.98 -8.56
CA ALA A 119 3.18 -17.87 -7.43
C ALA A 119 2.58 -16.46 -7.34
N GLY A 120 3.40 -15.42 -7.55
CA GLY A 120 2.94 -14.04 -7.56
C GLY A 120 1.94 -13.75 -8.69
N VAL A 121 2.24 -14.22 -9.91
CA VAL A 121 1.34 -14.04 -11.07
C VAL A 121 0.04 -14.81 -10.88
N ALA A 122 0.08 -16.06 -10.42
CA ALA A 122 -1.12 -16.86 -10.17
C ALA A 122 -2.03 -16.21 -9.11
N LEU A 123 -1.45 -15.80 -7.97
CA LEU A 123 -2.19 -15.16 -6.89
C LEU A 123 -2.73 -13.78 -7.32
N GLY A 124 -1.93 -12.99 -8.03
CA GLY A 124 -2.36 -11.71 -8.60
C GLY A 124 -3.49 -11.85 -9.61
N GLY A 125 -3.41 -12.84 -10.50
CA GLY A 125 -4.46 -13.13 -11.50
C GLY A 125 -5.78 -13.56 -10.84
N PHE A 126 -5.71 -14.47 -9.86
CA PHE A 126 -6.88 -14.89 -9.09
C PHE A 126 -7.54 -13.72 -8.35
N LEU A 127 -6.75 -12.94 -7.60
CA LEU A 127 -7.27 -11.80 -6.86
C LEU A 127 -7.84 -10.73 -7.80
N GLY A 128 -7.18 -10.45 -8.92
CA GLY A 128 -7.66 -9.50 -9.92
C GLY A 128 -9.04 -9.88 -10.47
N MET A 129 -9.25 -11.16 -10.79
CA MET A 129 -10.55 -11.67 -11.24
C MET A 129 -11.62 -11.55 -10.14
N VAL A 130 -11.33 -12.02 -8.93
CA VAL A 130 -12.31 -12.02 -7.82
C VAL A 130 -12.69 -10.59 -7.42
N ILE A 131 -11.71 -9.69 -7.33
CA ILE A 131 -11.96 -8.29 -6.99
C ILE A 131 -12.73 -7.60 -8.12
N GLY A 132 -12.42 -7.91 -9.38
CA GLY A 132 -13.15 -7.43 -10.54
C GLY A 132 -14.64 -7.78 -10.48
N PHE A 133 -14.97 -9.05 -10.25
CA PHE A 133 -16.34 -9.51 -10.10
C PHE A 133 -17.04 -8.88 -8.88
N ALA A 134 -16.37 -8.80 -7.74
CA ALA A 134 -16.92 -8.18 -6.54
C ALA A 134 -17.22 -6.69 -6.74
N THR A 135 -16.37 -5.98 -7.48
CA THR A 135 -16.54 -4.54 -7.75
C THR A 135 -17.73 -4.29 -8.67
N GLN A 136 -17.95 -5.16 -9.67
CA GLN A 136 -19.11 -5.08 -10.56
C GLN A 136 -20.42 -5.23 -9.79
N GLN A 137 -20.48 -6.09 -8.77
CA GLN A 137 -21.70 -6.29 -7.98
C GLN A 137 -22.02 -5.13 -7.02
N VAL A 138 -21.05 -4.26 -6.72
CA VAL A 138 -21.21 -3.11 -5.80
C VAL A 138 -21.44 -1.79 -6.56
N LEU A 139 -20.89 -1.67 -7.76
CA LEU A 139 -20.94 -0.43 -8.56
C LEU A 139 -21.84 -0.52 -9.81
N GLY A 140 -22.23 -1.74 -10.23
CA GLY A 140 -23.10 -2.01 -11.36
C GLY A 140 -24.58 -2.10 -11.01
#